data_AF-A0A1X0A2L3-F1
#
_entry.id   AF-A0A1X0A2L3-F1
#
_cell.length_a   1.000
_cell.length_b   1.000
_cell.length_c   1.000
_cell.angle_alpha   90.00
_cell.angle_beta   90.00
_cell.angle_gamma   90.00
#
_symmetry.space_group_name_H-M   'P 1'
#
loop_
_entity.id
_entity.type
_entity.pdbx_description
1 polymer ?
#
loop_
_entity_poly.entity_id
_entity_poly.type
_entity_poly.pdbx_seq_one_letter_code
_entity_poly.pdbx_strand_id
1 'polypeptide(L)'
;MVLVVVGVVMAIVLTTGNQASSNRAGAGSAGDVVKAYLAALAKGDADGALSLAVAQPASKKYLTNEALKLQIEHWPIKGIAILEDSSKTERGDLAIVKAAADFGPQHSEGQIQVKRSGGVWKLASATVNVITMSQILQGGPATSLTILGKPLGQDANFYVFPGYLDLKSTRYVDLNAPPMLLDSLIGDVATTLNVEYSVNEAGHEAVKAALETWIRGCLNAPGSEQFYNCKPQQIDTPIKPATAEIIGPIDLSAVTQSLVPMTLSVMVTGTAHYNFTAQTVRGETASFISTLTVATAVNLGKEPPVVGPLR
;
A
#
# COMPACT_ATOMS: atom_id res chain seq x y z
N MET A 1 -36.50 34.18 -22.43
CA MET A 1 -35.18 34.82 -22.27
C MET A 1 -34.39 33.97 -21.28
N VAL A 2 -33.60 33.01 -21.78
CA VAL A 2 -32.12 33.02 -21.84
C VAL A 2 -31.43 33.02 -20.48
N LEU A 3 -30.73 31.92 -20.17
CA LEU A 3 -29.41 31.95 -19.54
C LEU A 3 -28.65 30.67 -19.93
N VAL A 4 -27.82 30.79 -20.96
CA VAL A 4 -26.82 29.81 -21.39
C VAL A 4 -25.51 30.20 -20.71
N VAL A 5 -24.97 29.33 -19.86
CA VAL A 5 -23.65 29.52 -19.26
C VAL A 5 -22.61 28.92 -20.18
N VAL A 6 -21.79 29.79 -20.75
CA VAL A 6 -20.65 29.48 -21.62
C VAL A 6 -19.48 29.05 -20.73
N GLY A 7 -19.02 27.80 -20.89
CA GLY A 7 -17.80 27.28 -20.26
C GLY A 7 -16.58 27.56 -21.12
N VAL A 8 -15.65 28.34 -20.59
CA VAL A 8 -14.40 28.80 -21.22
C VAL A 8 -13.43 27.62 -21.38
N VAL A 9 -12.99 27.38 -22.62
CA VAL A 9 -11.90 26.46 -22.96
C VAL A 9 -10.57 27.17 -22.71
N MET A 10 -9.71 26.58 -21.89
CA MET A 10 -8.36 27.09 -21.61
C MET A 10 -7.50 27.12 -22.86
N ALA A 11 -6.94 28.30 -23.13
CA ALA A 11 -5.92 28.56 -24.13
C ALA A 11 -4.57 27.98 -23.70
N ILE A 12 -3.92 27.22 -24.59
CA ILE A 12 -2.52 26.83 -24.45
C ILE A 12 -1.64 28.01 -24.87
N VAL A 13 -0.76 28.41 -23.96
CA VAL A 13 0.22 29.48 -24.12
C VAL A 13 1.27 29.09 -25.16
N LEU A 14 1.33 29.84 -26.26
CA LEU A 14 2.41 29.82 -27.24
C LEU A 14 3.45 30.87 -26.86
N THR A 15 4.66 30.43 -26.51
CA THR A 15 5.85 31.31 -26.47
C THR A 15 6.84 30.84 -27.54
N THR A 16 6.85 31.61 -28.63
CA THR A 16 7.97 32.00 -29.51
C THR A 16 9.11 31.01 -29.79
N GLY A 17 9.18 30.56 -31.06
CA GLY A 17 10.46 30.26 -31.72
C GLY A 17 10.45 29.06 -32.68
N ASN A 18 10.36 29.37 -33.97
CA ASN A 18 10.53 28.49 -35.15
C ASN A 18 9.38 27.57 -35.59
N GLN A 19 9.03 27.77 -36.86
CA GLN A 19 8.05 27.04 -37.66
C GLN A 19 8.33 25.53 -37.66
N ALA A 20 7.40 24.77 -37.07
CA ALA A 20 7.11 23.39 -37.46
C ALA A 20 5.68 23.04 -37.01
N SER A 21 4.85 22.67 -37.99
CA SER A 21 3.57 21.94 -37.89
C SER A 21 2.93 21.81 -36.50
N SER A 22 1.80 22.49 -36.31
CA SER A 22 0.84 22.18 -35.26
C SER A 22 0.25 20.77 -35.46
N ASN A 23 0.98 19.75 -35.08
CA ASN A 23 0.49 18.37 -35.06
C ASN A 23 -0.52 18.23 -33.92
N ARG A 24 -1.79 18.00 -34.28
CA ARG A 24 -2.76 17.37 -33.38
C ARG A 24 -2.13 16.07 -32.88
N ALA A 25 -1.88 15.94 -31.58
CA ALA A 25 -1.52 14.65 -30.99
C ALA A 25 -2.61 13.63 -31.39
N GLY A 26 -2.23 12.61 -32.18
CA GLY A 26 -3.16 11.61 -32.73
C GLY A 26 -3.35 11.62 -34.26
N ALA A 27 -2.86 12.62 -34.99
CA ALA A 27 -2.83 12.61 -36.47
C ALA A 27 -1.53 12.00 -37.08
N GLY A 28 -0.57 11.64 -36.22
CA GLY A 28 0.72 11.01 -36.58
C GLY A 28 0.67 9.48 -36.58
N SER A 29 1.78 8.80 -36.27
CA SER A 29 1.81 7.32 -36.16
C SER A 29 1.32 6.83 -34.79
N ALA A 30 1.13 5.52 -34.64
CA ALA A 30 0.85 4.92 -33.33
C ALA A 30 1.95 5.21 -32.28
N GLY A 31 3.21 5.23 -32.71
CA GLY A 31 4.33 5.61 -31.85
C GLY A 31 4.23 7.05 -31.31
N ASP A 32 3.67 7.99 -32.09
CA ASP A 32 3.52 9.38 -31.65
C ASP A 32 2.52 9.51 -30.49
N VAL A 33 1.41 8.76 -30.53
CA VAL A 33 0.42 8.78 -29.43
C VAL A 33 0.98 8.14 -28.15
N VAL A 34 1.75 7.06 -28.27
CA VAL A 34 2.42 6.42 -27.12
C VAL A 34 3.47 7.33 -26.51
N LYS A 35 4.28 7.99 -27.35
CA LYS A 35 5.26 8.98 -26.88
C LYS A 35 4.58 10.16 -26.19
N ALA A 36 3.47 10.65 -26.73
CA ALA A 36 2.68 11.73 -26.11
C ALA A 36 2.11 11.30 -24.75
N TYR A 37 1.63 10.07 -24.64
CA TYR A 37 1.13 9.49 -23.38
C TYR A 37 2.22 9.44 -22.30
N LEU A 38 3.39 8.87 -22.62
CA LEU A 38 4.51 8.80 -21.67
C LEU A 38 5.02 10.20 -21.27
N ALA A 39 5.01 11.15 -22.22
CA ALA A 39 5.36 12.54 -21.93
C ALA A 39 4.32 13.25 -21.05
N ALA A 40 3.03 12.94 -21.17
CA ALA A 40 1.99 13.44 -20.28
C ALA A 40 2.17 12.89 -18.86
N LEU A 41 2.44 11.59 -18.73
CA LEU A 41 2.77 10.97 -17.44
C LEU A 41 3.97 11.66 -16.77
N ALA A 42 5.06 11.84 -17.51
CA ALA A 42 6.28 12.49 -17.02
C ALA A 42 6.07 13.95 -16.56
N LYS A 43 5.03 14.62 -17.06
CA LYS A 43 4.66 16.00 -16.67
C LYS A 43 3.66 16.07 -15.52
N GLY A 44 3.14 14.93 -15.06
CA GLY A 44 2.06 14.91 -14.07
C GLY A 44 0.69 15.30 -14.64
N ASP A 45 0.48 15.13 -15.95
CA ASP A 45 -0.77 15.46 -16.65
C ASP A 45 -1.64 14.21 -16.85
N ALA A 46 -2.40 13.86 -15.82
CA ALA A 46 -3.29 12.70 -15.80
C ALA A 46 -4.44 12.84 -16.80
N ASP A 47 -5.07 14.01 -16.88
CA ASP A 47 -6.18 14.25 -17.81
C ASP A 47 -5.71 14.16 -19.27
N GLY A 48 -4.55 14.74 -19.58
CA GLY A 48 -3.90 14.60 -20.88
C GLY A 48 -3.63 13.14 -21.22
N ALA A 49 -3.05 12.37 -20.29
CA ALA A 49 -2.78 10.94 -20.49
C ALA A 49 -4.07 10.12 -20.73
N LEU A 50 -5.13 10.36 -19.95
CA LEU A 50 -6.42 9.66 -20.11
C LEU A 50 -7.13 10.01 -21.42
N SER A 51 -6.97 11.24 -21.92
CA SER A 51 -7.60 11.69 -23.17
C SER A 51 -7.06 10.96 -24.42
N LEU A 52 -5.83 10.43 -24.33
CA LEU A 52 -5.14 9.70 -25.38
C LEU A 52 -5.59 8.25 -25.51
N ALA A 53 -6.39 7.73 -24.58
CA ALA A 53 -6.95 6.37 -24.64
C ALA A 53 -8.39 6.34 -25.13
N VAL A 54 -8.80 5.18 -25.64
CA VAL A 54 -10.20 4.91 -25.97
C VAL A 54 -10.96 4.38 -24.76
N ALA A 55 -10.45 3.33 -24.10
CA ALA A 55 -11.07 2.82 -22.89
C ALA A 55 -10.92 3.84 -21.76
N GLN A 56 -12.03 4.15 -21.10
CA GLN A 56 -12.04 4.98 -19.90
C GLN A 56 -12.16 4.07 -18.68
N PRO A 57 -11.39 4.32 -17.62
CA PRO A 57 -11.43 3.50 -16.41
C PRO A 57 -12.79 3.68 -15.71
N ALA A 58 -13.29 2.61 -15.09
CA ALA A 58 -14.57 2.66 -14.37
C ALA A 58 -14.52 3.59 -13.13
N SER A 59 -13.32 3.88 -12.63
CA SER A 59 -13.07 4.81 -11.54
C SER A 59 -11.78 5.60 -11.78
N LYS A 60 -11.81 6.89 -11.43
CA LYS A 60 -10.64 7.79 -11.47
C LYS A 60 -10.01 8.04 -10.10
N LYS A 61 -10.36 7.24 -9.08
CA LYS A 61 -9.95 7.44 -7.68
C LYS A 61 -8.45 7.73 -7.51
N TYR A 62 -7.59 7.02 -8.25
CA TYR A 62 -6.13 7.16 -8.22
C TYR A 62 -5.53 7.77 -9.49
N LEU A 63 -6.37 8.30 -10.38
CA LEU A 63 -5.98 8.79 -11.71
C LEU A 63 -6.10 10.31 -11.79
N THR A 64 -5.56 10.99 -10.78
CA THR A 64 -5.57 12.45 -10.68
C THR A 64 -4.17 13.02 -10.88
N ASN A 65 -4.09 14.31 -11.19
CA ASN A 65 -2.80 15.01 -11.32
C ASN A 65 -2.01 14.97 -10.01
N GLU A 66 -2.68 15.03 -8.85
CA GLU A 66 -2.01 14.94 -7.55
C GLU A 66 -1.40 13.55 -7.33
N ALA A 67 -2.16 12.49 -7.64
CA ALA A 67 -1.69 11.12 -7.51
C ALA A 67 -0.48 10.87 -8.43
N LEU A 68 -0.59 11.27 -9.70
CA LEU A 68 0.50 11.12 -10.67
C LEU A 68 1.74 11.95 -10.28
N LYS A 69 1.58 13.16 -9.73
CA LYS A 69 2.68 13.96 -9.19
C LYS A 69 3.42 13.23 -8.07
N LEU A 70 2.70 12.64 -7.12
CA LEU A 70 3.30 11.83 -6.06
C LEU A 70 4.12 10.66 -6.62
N GLN A 71 3.61 10.00 -7.68
CA GLN A 71 4.34 8.93 -8.36
C GLN A 71 5.67 9.42 -8.95
N ILE A 72 5.64 10.50 -9.73
CA ILE A 72 6.82 10.99 -10.45
C ILE A 72 7.81 11.75 -9.56
N GLU A 73 7.39 12.25 -8.39
CA GLU A 73 8.30 12.77 -7.36
C GLU A 73 9.19 11.66 -6.78
N HIS A 74 8.64 10.46 -6.59
CA HIS A 74 9.40 9.30 -6.12
C HIS A 74 10.19 8.67 -7.27
N TRP A 75 9.49 8.31 -8.35
CA TRP A 75 10.05 7.66 -9.53
C TRP A 75 9.83 8.53 -10.77
N PRO A 76 10.73 9.50 -11.05
CA PRO A 76 10.65 10.33 -12.24
C PRO A 76 10.65 9.47 -13.50
N ILE A 77 9.81 9.85 -14.47
CA ILE A 77 9.73 9.18 -15.77
C ILE A 77 10.72 9.83 -16.73
N LYS A 78 11.69 9.07 -17.24
CA LYS A 78 12.76 9.53 -18.13
C LYS A 78 13.02 8.53 -19.25
N GLY A 79 13.94 8.85 -20.16
CA GLY A 79 14.43 7.90 -21.16
C GLY A 79 13.38 7.40 -22.16
N ILE A 80 12.29 8.16 -22.38
CA ILE A 80 11.17 7.73 -23.22
C ILE A 80 11.63 7.46 -24.66
N ALA A 81 11.46 6.22 -25.11
CA ALA A 81 11.82 5.77 -26.46
C ALA A 81 10.70 4.92 -27.07
N ILE A 82 10.50 5.08 -28.39
CA ILE A 82 9.70 4.16 -29.20
C ILE A 82 10.70 3.24 -29.91
N LEU A 83 10.64 1.96 -29.59
CA LEU A 83 11.54 0.94 -30.11
C LEU A 83 11.00 0.37 -31.43
N GLU A 84 9.71 0.05 -31.46
CA GLU A 84 9.01 -0.50 -32.63
C GLU A 84 7.60 0.07 -32.74
N ASP A 85 7.10 0.20 -33.96
CA ASP A 85 5.77 0.74 -34.26
C ASP A 85 5.18 -0.01 -35.46
N SER A 86 4.28 -0.97 -35.19
CA SER A 86 3.72 -1.82 -36.25
C SER A 86 2.82 -1.05 -37.23
N SER A 87 2.31 0.13 -36.85
CA SER A 87 1.49 0.97 -37.75
C SER A 87 2.27 1.52 -38.96
N LYS A 88 3.61 1.47 -38.91
CA LYS A 88 4.48 1.89 -40.02
C LYS A 88 4.66 0.81 -41.08
N THR A 89 4.44 -0.45 -40.72
CA THR A 89 4.67 -1.60 -41.61
C THR A 89 3.39 -2.34 -41.96
N GLU A 90 2.39 -2.31 -41.08
CA GLU A 90 1.12 -3.00 -41.20
C GLU A 90 0.00 -2.01 -41.49
N ARG A 91 -0.96 -2.40 -42.35
CA ARG A 91 -2.17 -1.62 -42.60
C ARG A 91 -3.28 -2.08 -41.66
N GLY A 92 -3.99 -1.14 -41.05
CA GLY A 92 -5.16 -1.43 -40.22
C GLY A 92 -5.43 -0.32 -39.21
N ASP A 93 -6.44 -0.54 -38.39
CA ASP A 93 -6.85 0.36 -37.31
C ASP A 93 -6.39 -0.14 -35.93
N LEU A 94 -5.51 -1.14 -35.88
CA LEU A 94 -4.86 -1.67 -34.69
C LEU A 94 -3.36 -1.70 -34.92
N ALA A 95 -2.59 -1.39 -33.89
CA ALA A 95 -1.14 -1.52 -33.92
C ALA A 95 -0.59 -1.83 -32.52
N ILE A 96 0.61 -2.40 -32.49
CA ILE A 96 1.39 -2.60 -31.27
C ILE A 96 2.61 -1.70 -31.36
N VAL A 97 2.85 -0.96 -30.29
CA VAL A 97 4.03 -0.11 -30.15
C VAL A 97 4.89 -0.66 -29.03
N LYS A 98 6.11 -1.05 -29.36
CA LYS A 98 7.11 -1.38 -28.34
C LYS A 98 7.75 -0.08 -27.86
N ALA A 99 7.62 0.21 -26.57
CA ALA A 99 8.17 1.42 -25.97
C ALA A 99 9.04 1.09 -24.74
N ALA A 100 9.95 2.00 -24.43
CA ALA A 100 10.78 1.95 -23.24
C ALA A 100 10.74 3.28 -22.48
N ALA A 101 10.81 3.22 -21.17
CA ALA A 101 11.02 4.37 -20.29
C ALA A 101 11.61 3.92 -18.94
N ASP A 102 12.33 4.84 -18.29
CA ASP A 102 12.81 4.64 -16.93
C ASP A 102 11.79 5.25 -15.95
N PHE A 103 11.41 4.47 -14.94
CA PHE A 103 10.55 4.88 -13.82
C PHE A 103 11.40 4.86 -12.55
N GLY A 104 12.00 6.01 -12.21
CA GLY A 104 12.99 6.06 -11.13
C GLY A 104 14.16 5.10 -11.43
N PRO A 105 14.46 4.13 -10.55
CA PRO A 105 15.53 3.16 -10.78
C PRO A 105 15.14 2.01 -11.72
N GLN A 106 13.87 1.90 -12.13
CA GLN A 106 13.36 0.75 -12.89
C GLN A 106 13.33 1.07 -14.39
N HIS A 107 14.09 0.32 -15.19
CA HIS A 107 13.94 0.34 -16.64
C HIS A 107 12.75 -0.54 -17.05
N SER A 108 11.83 -0.01 -17.86
CA SER A 108 10.65 -0.73 -18.32
C SER A 108 10.55 -0.69 -19.84
N GLU A 109 10.33 -1.87 -20.42
CA GLU A 109 9.85 -2.02 -21.80
C GLU A 109 8.43 -2.61 -21.78
N GLY A 110 7.59 -2.21 -22.73
CA GLY A 110 6.23 -2.75 -22.85
C GLY A 110 5.73 -2.73 -24.29
N GLN A 111 4.78 -3.61 -24.58
CA GLN A 111 4.04 -3.66 -25.84
C GLN A 111 2.67 -3.02 -25.65
N ILE A 112 2.54 -1.78 -26.13
CA ILE A 112 1.36 -0.97 -25.89
C ILE A 112 0.42 -1.10 -27.08
N GLN A 113 -0.80 -1.58 -26.82
CA GLN A 113 -1.84 -1.67 -27.82
C GLN A 113 -2.43 -0.30 -28.11
N VAL A 114 -2.50 0.06 -29.38
CA VAL A 114 -3.19 1.26 -29.85
C VAL A 114 -4.25 0.88 -30.88
N LYS A 115 -5.25 1.74 -31.01
CA LYS A 115 -6.28 1.61 -32.03
C LYS A 115 -6.71 2.96 -32.59
N ARG A 116 -7.18 2.95 -33.82
CA ARG A 116 -7.74 4.14 -34.46
C ARG A 116 -9.18 4.34 -33.99
N SER A 117 -9.49 5.56 -33.55
CA SER A 117 -10.83 5.94 -33.11
C SER A 117 -11.12 7.36 -33.57
N GLY A 118 -12.20 7.57 -34.33
CA GLY A 118 -12.49 8.88 -34.92
C GLY A 118 -11.40 9.39 -35.87
N GLY A 119 -10.72 8.47 -36.57
CA GLY A 119 -9.65 8.80 -37.52
C GLY A 119 -8.28 9.10 -36.90
N VAL A 120 -8.17 9.12 -35.56
CA VAL A 120 -6.92 9.38 -34.83
C VAL A 120 -6.46 8.15 -34.06
N TRP A 121 -5.14 7.98 -33.91
CA TRP A 121 -4.58 6.93 -33.06
C TRP A 121 -4.79 7.24 -31.59
N LYS A 122 -5.19 6.23 -30.82
CA LYS A 122 -5.39 6.28 -29.38
C LYS A 122 -4.88 4.99 -28.73
N LEU A 123 -4.44 5.06 -27.47
CA LEU A 123 -4.15 3.86 -26.70
C LEU A 123 -5.43 3.04 -26.52
N ALA A 124 -5.31 1.71 -26.50
CA ALA A 124 -6.42 0.84 -26.12
C ALA A 124 -6.88 1.18 -24.69
N SER A 125 -5.94 1.28 -23.76
CA SER A 125 -6.10 1.73 -22.37
C SER A 125 -4.92 2.61 -21.96
N ALA A 126 -5.17 3.62 -21.11
CA ALA A 126 -4.14 4.48 -20.52
C ALA A 126 -3.75 4.05 -19.10
N THR A 127 -4.37 3.00 -18.56
CA THR A 127 -4.26 2.63 -17.15
C THR A 127 -4.06 1.13 -16.98
N VAL A 128 -3.31 0.76 -15.96
CA VAL A 128 -3.26 -0.64 -15.50
C VAL A 128 -4.53 -0.90 -14.69
N ASN A 129 -5.31 -1.90 -15.12
CA ASN A 129 -6.41 -2.44 -14.34
C ASN A 129 -5.81 -3.37 -13.28
N VAL A 130 -5.88 -2.99 -12.01
CA VAL A 130 -5.31 -3.75 -10.91
C VAL A 130 -6.42 -4.40 -10.13
N ILE A 131 -6.36 -5.72 -10.00
CA ILE A 131 -7.17 -6.46 -9.02
C ILE A 131 -6.35 -6.69 -7.77
N THR A 132 -6.97 -6.44 -6.64
CA THR A 132 -6.44 -6.96 -5.39
C THR A 132 -7.00 -8.35 -5.19
N MET A 133 -6.27 -9.18 -4.48
CA MET A 133 -6.86 -10.39 -3.90
C MET A 133 -7.78 -10.01 -2.73
N SER A 134 -8.64 -8.98 -2.84
CA SER A 134 -9.50 -8.47 -1.76
C SER A 134 -10.45 -9.52 -1.19
N GLN A 135 -10.70 -10.63 -1.90
CA GLN A 135 -11.38 -11.81 -1.35
C GLN A 135 -10.58 -12.49 -0.21
N ILE A 136 -9.25 -12.30 -0.16
CA ILE A 136 -8.34 -12.73 0.93
C ILE A 136 -8.29 -11.70 2.07
N LEU A 137 -8.62 -10.43 1.80
CA LEU A 137 -8.53 -9.33 2.77
C LEU A 137 -9.87 -9.01 3.48
N GLN A 138 -10.75 -10.00 3.60
CA GLN A 138 -11.97 -9.91 4.41
C GLN A 138 -11.59 -9.81 5.91
N GLY A 139 -11.16 -8.61 6.34
CA GLY A 139 -10.74 -8.29 7.71
C GLY A 139 -9.38 -7.58 7.76
N GLY A 140 -9.19 -6.68 8.75
CA GLY A 140 -7.90 -6.12 9.18
C GLY A 140 -7.18 -5.10 8.26
N PRO A 141 -6.22 -5.47 7.39
CA PRO A 141 -5.27 -4.57 6.73
C PRO A 141 -5.85 -3.77 5.57
N ALA A 142 -6.87 -4.29 4.87
CA ALA A 142 -7.45 -3.60 3.73
C ALA A 142 -8.05 -2.23 4.09
N THR A 143 -8.48 -2.05 5.35
CA THR A 143 -8.96 -0.75 5.83
C THR A 143 -7.83 0.22 6.19
N SER A 144 -6.64 -0.30 6.50
CA SER A 144 -5.44 0.50 6.79
C SER A 144 -4.61 0.84 5.56
N LEU A 145 -4.75 0.06 4.49
CA LEU A 145 -3.95 0.19 3.29
C LEU A 145 -4.38 1.45 2.53
N THR A 146 -3.40 2.29 2.23
CA THR A 146 -3.57 3.44 1.34
C THR A 146 -2.67 3.26 0.12
N ILE A 147 -3.18 3.73 -1.01
CA ILE A 147 -2.49 3.77 -2.30
C ILE A 147 -2.51 5.22 -2.76
N LEU A 148 -1.35 5.81 -3.02
CA LEU A 148 -1.22 7.20 -3.46
C LEU A 148 -1.99 8.15 -2.52
N GLY A 149 -1.85 7.92 -1.21
CA GLY A 149 -2.49 8.70 -0.14
C GLY A 149 -4.00 8.53 0.02
N LYS A 150 -4.64 7.61 -0.71
CA LYS A 150 -6.09 7.35 -0.61
C LYS A 150 -6.35 5.93 -0.09
N PRO A 151 -7.37 5.71 0.75
CA PRO A 151 -7.70 4.37 1.24
C PRO A 151 -8.05 3.41 0.11
N LEU A 152 -7.50 2.19 0.12
CA LEU A 152 -7.90 1.14 -0.81
C LEU A 152 -9.40 0.85 -0.68
N GLY A 153 -9.88 0.67 0.55
CA GLY A 153 -11.27 0.33 0.82
C GLY A 153 -11.58 -1.12 0.46
N GLN A 154 -12.83 -1.38 0.06
CA GLN A 154 -13.28 -2.71 -0.38
C GLN A 154 -13.26 -2.88 -1.91
N ASP A 155 -12.60 -1.96 -2.62
CA ASP A 155 -12.54 -1.99 -4.08
C ASP A 155 -11.76 -3.25 -4.52
N ALA A 156 -12.45 -4.21 -5.15
CA ALA A 156 -11.82 -5.43 -5.67
C ALA A 156 -10.91 -5.15 -6.88
N ASN A 157 -11.16 -4.04 -7.56
CA ASN A 157 -10.41 -3.56 -8.70
C ASN A 157 -10.22 -2.05 -8.63
N PHE A 158 -9.07 -1.56 -9.09
CA PHE A 158 -8.78 -0.14 -9.21
C PHE A 158 -7.84 0.12 -10.38
N TYR A 159 -7.69 1.38 -10.75
CA TYR A 159 -6.89 1.79 -11.91
C TYR A 159 -5.80 2.75 -11.50
N VAL A 160 -4.59 2.53 -12.01
CA VAL A 160 -3.41 3.37 -11.77
C VAL A 160 -2.66 3.62 -13.07
N PHE A 161 -1.88 4.70 -13.12
CA PHE A 161 -0.87 4.86 -14.17
C PHE A 161 0.36 3.99 -13.87
N PRO A 162 1.10 3.56 -14.91
CA PRO A 162 2.39 2.93 -14.72
C PRO A 162 3.33 3.81 -13.87
N GLY A 163 3.99 3.22 -12.88
CA GLY A 163 4.97 3.87 -12.01
C GLY A 163 4.94 3.36 -10.57
N TYR A 164 5.53 4.18 -9.69
CA TYR A 164 5.56 3.92 -8.25
C TYR A 164 4.15 3.84 -7.67
N LEU A 165 3.87 2.84 -6.86
CA LEU A 165 2.66 2.78 -6.05
C LEU A 165 3.04 3.15 -4.62
N ASP A 166 2.66 4.35 -4.18
CA ASP A 166 2.84 4.77 -2.78
C ASP A 166 1.90 3.95 -1.89
N LEU A 167 2.33 2.75 -1.51
CA LEU A 167 1.62 1.84 -0.63
C LEU A 167 2.02 2.14 0.81
N LYS A 168 1.04 2.43 1.67
CA LYS A 168 1.25 2.64 3.10
C LYS A 168 0.20 1.93 3.94
N SER A 169 0.59 1.48 5.13
CA SER A 169 -0.31 0.93 6.15
C SER A 169 -0.09 1.70 7.47
N THR A 170 -0.12 1.01 8.61
CA THR A 170 0.23 1.58 9.91
C THR A 170 1.74 1.83 10.00
N ARG A 171 2.15 2.69 10.95
CA ARG A 171 3.57 3.00 11.20
C ARG A 171 4.42 1.80 11.66
N TYR A 172 3.79 0.65 11.94
CA TYR A 172 4.43 -0.55 12.50
C TYR A 172 4.73 -1.61 11.44
N VAL A 173 4.26 -1.42 10.20
CA VAL A 173 4.32 -2.43 9.14
C VAL A 173 4.82 -1.78 7.86
N ASP A 174 5.88 -2.36 7.30
CA ASP A 174 6.39 -2.00 5.98
C ASP A 174 5.70 -2.85 4.91
N LEU A 175 5.45 -2.22 3.77
CA LEU A 175 4.82 -2.83 2.61
C LEU A 175 5.81 -2.89 1.46
N ASN A 176 5.85 -4.03 0.78
CA ASN A 176 6.60 -4.19 -0.45
C ASN A 176 5.67 -4.75 -1.54
N ALA A 177 5.76 -4.23 -2.75
CA ALA A 177 5.01 -4.75 -3.88
C ALA A 177 5.79 -4.51 -5.17
N PRO A 178 5.65 -5.39 -6.17
CA PRO A 178 6.23 -5.14 -7.48
C PRO A 178 5.62 -3.87 -8.10
N PRO A 179 6.41 -3.10 -8.84
CA PRO A 179 5.89 -1.91 -9.50
C PRO A 179 4.94 -2.27 -10.64
N MET A 180 4.01 -1.36 -10.94
CA MET A 180 3.15 -1.46 -12.12
C MET A 180 3.82 -0.68 -13.25
N LEU A 181 4.41 -1.36 -14.23
CA LEU A 181 5.19 -0.71 -15.30
C LEU A 181 4.50 -0.88 -16.68
N LEU A 182 5.22 -0.61 -17.77
CA LEU A 182 4.63 -0.59 -19.12
C LEU A 182 4.17 -1.97 -19.60
N ASP A 183 4.84 -3.03 -19.16
CA ASP A 183 4.46 -4.43 -19.39
C ASP A 183 3.12 -4.80 -18.77
N SER A 184 2.68 -4.05 -17.75
CA SER A 184 1.36 -4.21 -17.13
C SER A 184 0.24 -3.50 -17.92
N LEU A 185 0.55 -2.72 -18.97
CA LEU A 185 -0.43 -1.99 -19.78
C LEU A 185 -1.01 -2.87 -20.91
N ILE A 186 -1.61 -3.98 -20.53
CA ILE A 186 -2.14 -5.03 -21.44
C ILE A 186 -3.63 -4.83 -21.81
N GLY A 187 -4.04 -3.58 -22.03
CA GLY A 187 -5.43 -3.24 -22.35
C GLY A 187 -6.35 -3.39 -21.13
N ASP A 188 -7.43 -4.17 -21.27
CA ASP A 188 -8.44 -4.36 -20.21
C ASP A 188 -8.15 -5.54 -19.27
N VAL A 189 -7.08 -6.30 -19.53
CA VAL A 189 -6.70 -7.46 -18.71
C VAL A 189 -6.20 -6.98 -17.35
N ALA A 190 -6.76 -7.55 -16.29
CA ALA A 190 -6.40 -7.19 -14.93
C ALA A 190 -5.05 -7.80 -14.50
N THR A 191 -4.25 -7.00 -13.80
CA THR A 191 -2.99 -7.40 -13.16
C THR A 191 -3.21 -7.56 -11.66
N THR A 192 -2.67 -8.63 -11.06
CA THR A 192 -2.79 -8.85 -9.62
C THR A 192 -1.71 -8.07 -8.86
N LEU A 193 -2.11 -7.30 -7.85
CA LEU A 193 -1.18 -6.70 -6.89
C LEU A 193 -0.92 -7.66 -5.73
N ASN A 194 0.32 -8.16 -5.66
CA ASN A 194 0.81 -8.93 -4.52
C ASN A 194 1.56 -8.01 -3.57
N VAL A 195 1.02 -7.80 -2.37
CA VAL A 195 1.66 -6.98 -1.33
C VAL A 195 2.26 -7.89 -0.27
N GLU A 196 3.56 -7.77 -0.06
CA GLU A 196 4.28 -8.36 1.04
C GLU A 196 4.24 -7.41 2.25
N TYR A 197 4.01 -7.99 3.43
CA TYR A 197 3.92 -7.25 4.69
C TYR A 197 5.03 -7.72 5.62
N SER A 198 5.71 -6.78 6.27
CA SER A 198 6.72 -7.08 7.29
C SER A 198 6.58 -6.14 8.48
N VAL A 199 6.84 -6.63 9.68
CA VAL A 199 6.87 -5.78 10.88
C VAL A 199 8.19 -5.02 10.86
N ASN A 200 8.12 -3.71 11.03
CA ASN A 200 9.32 -2.88 11.10
C ASN A 200 9.82 -2.73 12.54
N GLU A 201 10.95 -2.06 12.73
CA GLU A 201 11.56 -1.89 14.06
C GLU A 201 10.58 -1.26 15.07
N ALA A 202 9.85 -0.22 14.66
CA ALA A 202 8.85 0.42 15.51
C ALA A 202 7.72 -0.54 15.88
N GLY A 203 7.33 -1.44 14.97
CA GLY A 203 6.36 -2.49 15.22
C GLY A 203 6.85 -3.52 16.22
N HIS A 204 8.08 -4.01 16.09
CA HIS A 204 8.67 -4.97 17.03
C HIS A 204 8.76 -4.39 18.45
N GLU A 205 9.17 -3.13 18.59
CA GLU A 205 9.19 -2.44 19.88
C GLU A 205 7.80 -2.22 20.46
N ALA A 206 6.82 -1.87 19.62
CA ALA A 206 5.44 -1.71 20.07
C ALA A 206 4.80 -3.04 20.50
N VAL A 207 5.16 -4.16 19.86
CA VAL A 207 4.76 -5.52 20.30
C VAL A 207 5.32 -5.82 21.68
N LYS A 208 6.61 -5.56 21.92
CA LYS A 208 7.23 -5.74 23.24
C LYS A 208 6.52 -4.91 24.30
N ALA A 209 6.33 -3.61 24.06
CA ALA A 209 5.65 -2.72 25.01
C ALA A 209 4.20 -3.16 25.33
N ALA A 210 3.47 -3.63 24.32
CA ALA A 210 2.12 -4.16 24.50
C ALA A 210 2.13 -5.43 25.37
N LEU A 211 3.11 -6.32 25.17
CA LEU A 211 3.28 -7.51 26.00
C LEU A 211 3.66 -7.16 27.43
N GLU A 212 4.60 -6.23 27.65
CA GLU A 212 4.98 -5.82 29.00
C GLU A 212 3.80 -5.22 29.76
N THR A 213 2.99 -4.39 29.10
CA THR A 213 1.76 -3.82 29.66
C THR A 213 0.78 -4.92 30.04
N TRP A 214 0.59 -5.91 29.15
CA TRP A 214 -0.31 -7.04 29.38
C TRP A 214 0.17 -7.94 30.53
N ILE A 215 1.47 -8.26 30.59
CA ILE A 215 2.05 -9.09 31.66
C ILE A 215 1.92 -8.40 33.03
N ARG A 216 2.23 -7.11 33.11
CA ARG A 216 2.06 -6.30 34.34
C ARG A 216 0.61 -6.30 34.79
N GLY A 217 -0.31 -6.04 33.85
CA GLY A 217 -1.75 -6.08 34.12
C GLY A 217 -2.21 -7.44 34.63
N CYS A 218 -1.69 -8.50 34.02
CA CYS A 218 -2.03 -9.86 34.38
C CYS A 218 -1.57 -10.28 35.78
N LEU A 219 -0.37 -9.86 36.16
CA LEU A 219 0.17 -10.11 37.48
C LEU A 219 -0.65 -9.38 38.56
N ASN A 220 -1.07 -8.15 38.27
CA ASN A 220 -1.78 -7.31 39.24
C ASN A 220 -3.26 -7.72 39.42
N ALA A 221 -3.93 -8.09 38.33
CA ALA A 221 -5.36 -8.41 38.29
C ALA A 221 -5.62 -9.75 37.56
N PRO A 222 -5.17 -10.89 38.12
CA PRO A 222 -5.33 -12.19 37.47
C PRO A 222 -6.82 -12.53 37.27
N GLY A 223 -7.19 -13.01 36.08
CA GLY A 223 -8.57 -13.32 35.73
C GLY A 223 -9.45 -12.11 35.39
N SER A 224 -8.88 -10.90 35.38
CA SER A 224 -9.60 -9.69 34.94
C SER A 224 -9.95 -9.77 33.46
N GLU A 225 -11.20 -9.42 33.12
CA GLU A 225 -11.64 -9.28 31.72
C GLU A 225 -11.01 -8.08 31.01
N GLN A 226 -10.36 -7.16 31.75
CA GLN A 226 -9.63 -6.02 31.18
C GLN A 226 -8.44 -6.46 30.32
N PHE A 227 -7.79 -7.58 30.69
CA PHE A 227 -6.64 -8.11 29.98
C PHE A 227 -7.01 -9.43 29.30
N TYR A 228 -6.85 -9.47 27.98
CA TYR A 228 -7.28 -10.62 27.18
C TYR A 228 -6.62 -11.92 27.64
N ASN A 229 -7.45 -12.95 27.88
CA ASN A 229 -7.05 -14.32 28.28
C ASN A 229 -6.02 -14.37 29.41
N CYS A 230 -6.17 -13.49 30.39
CA CYS A 230 -5.26 -13.40 31.51
C CYS A 230 -5.55 -14.49 32.56
N LYS A 231 -4.83 -15.61 32.49
CA LYS A 231 -5.00 -16.71 33.45
C LYS A 231 -4.25 -16.43 34.75
N PRO A 232 -4.83 -16.76 35.93
CA PRO A 232 -4.09 -16.72 37.18
C PRO A 232 -2.85 -17.60 37.12
N GLN A 233 -1.70 -17.05 37.49
CA GLN A 233 -0.47 -17.84 37.64
C GLN A 233 -0.53 -18.67 38.91
N GLN A 234 0.01 -19.89 38.83
CA GLN A 234 0.24 -20.70 40.02
C GLN A 234 1.54 -20.24 40.67
N ILE A 235 1.43 -19.58 41.81
CA ILE A 235 2.56 -19.13 42.63
C ILE A 235 2.48 -19.91 43.93
N ASP A 236 3.54 -20.67 44.25
CA ASP A 236 3.56 -21.56 45.43
C ASP A 236 3.31 -20.81 46.74
N THR A 237 3.77 -19.57 46.82
CA THR A 237 3.50 -18.67 47.95
C THR A 237 2.30 -17.79 47.64
N PRO A 238 1.18 -17.88 48.40
CA PRO A 238 0.03 -17.02 48.18
C PRO A 238 0.37 -15.53 48.39
N ILE A 239 0.08 -14.71 47.39
CA ILE A 239 0.29 -13.26 47.38
C ILE A 239 -1.03 -12.49 47.27
N LYS A 240 -0.97 -11.17 47.56
CA LYS A 240 -2.02 -10.19 47.24
C LYS A 240 -1.71 -9.59 45.85
N PRO A 241 -2.40 -10.01 44.77
CA PRO A 241 -2.01 -9.66 43.41
C PRO A 241 -1.95 -8.15 43.13
N ALA A 242 -2.88 -7.37 43.69
CA ALA A 242 -2.92 -5.92 43.52
C ALA A 242 -1.66 -5.18 44.02
N THR A 243 -0.85 -5.83 44.85
CA THR A 243 0.43 -5.29 45.36
C THR A 243 1.64 -5.73 44.54
N ALA A 244 1.43 -6.56 43.51
CA ALA A 244 2.50 -7.13 42.72
C ALA A 244 3.07 -6.09 41.74
N GLU A 245 4.39 -5.98 41.71
CA GLU A 245 5.14 -5.05 40.88
C GLU A 245 6.34 -5.74 40.26
N ILE A 246 6.45 -5.72 38.93
CA ILE A 246 7.59 -6.27 38.20
C ILE A 246 8.81 -5.39 38.39
N ILE A 247 9.92 -6.00 38.81
CA ILE A 247 11.21 -5.37 39.04
C ILE A 247 12.12 -5.62 37.85
N GLY A 248 12.64 -4.55 37.27
CA GLY A 248 13.55 -4.63 36.13
C GLY A 248 12.85 -4.97 34.81
N PRO A 249 13.64 -5.32 33.76
CA PRO A 249 13.11 -5.65 32.46
C PRO A 249 12.43 -7.03 32.45
N ILE A 250 11.43 -7.18 31.59
CA ILE A 250 10.85 -8.49 31.27
C ILE A 250 11.67 -9.09 30.14
N ASP A 251 12.23 -10.28 30.34
CA ASP A 251 12.93 -11.00 29.30
C ASP A 251 11.93 -11.65 28.36
N LEU A 252 11.88 -11.15 27.12
CA LEU A 252 11.06 -11.64 26.01
C LEU A 252 11.92 -12.30 24.92
N SER A 253 13.20 -12.61 25.20
CA SER A 253 14.13 -13.15 24.21
C SER A 253 13.71 -14.54 23.69
N ALA A 254 12.97 -15.30 24.49
CA ALA A 254 12.38 -16.59 24.11
C ALA A 254 10.95 -16.47 23.52
N VAL A 255 10.47 -15.26 23.23
CA VAL A 255 9.18 -15.02 22.56
C VAL A 255 9.40 -14.79 21.07
N THR A 256 8.80 -15.64 20.26
CA THR A 256 8.79 -15.50 18.80
C THR A 256 7.64 -14.61 18.36
N GLN A 257 7.83 -13.91 17.24
CA GLN A 257 6.85 -13.01 16.64
C GLN A 257 6.59 -13.45 15.21
N SER A 258 5.34 -13.71 14.86
CA SER A 258 4.91 -14.02 13.49
C SER A 258 3.79 -13.09 13.08
N LEU A 259 4.03 -12.27 12.06
CA LEU A 259 2.97 -11.45 11.48
C LEU A 259 1.90 -12.36 10.86
N VAL A 260 0.64 -12.03 11.11
CA VAL A 260 -0.50 -12.55 10.37
C VAL A 260 -0.98 -11.39 9.49
N PRO A 261 -0.54 -11.33 8.22
CA PRO A 261 -0.74 -10.15 7.39
C PRO A 261 -2.21 -9.77 7.31
N MET A 262 -3.12 -10.74 7.11
CA MET A 262 -4.57 -10.54 6.94
C MET A 262 -5.30 -9.88 8.11
N THR A 263 -4.64 -9.64 9.24
CA THR A 263 -5.31 -9.17 10.47
C THR A 263 -4.54 -8.02 11.14
N LEU A 264 -3.40 -7.63 10.54
CA LEU A 264 -2.38 -6.77 11.16
C LEU A 264 -2.09 -7.16 12.61
N SER A 265 -2.08 -8.46 12.88
CA SER A 265 -1.79 -8.96 14.22
C SER A 265 -0.50 -9.77 14.20
N VAL A 266 0.29 -9.63 15.25
CA VAL A 266 1.49 -10.43 15.47
C VAL A 266 1.13 -11.53 16.45
N MET A 267 1.17 -12.78 15.98
CA MET A 267 1.13 -13.95 16.83
C MET A 267 2.42 -14.01 17.62
N VAL A 268 2.29 -14.09 18.94
CA VAL A 268 3.42 -14.18 19.86
C VAL A 268 3.34 -15.47 20.64
N THR A 269 4.40 -16.26 20.55
CA THR A 269 4.48 -17.56 21.20
C THR A 269 5.85 -17.75 21.84
N GLY A 270 5.87 -18.26 23.06
CA GLY A 270 7.10 -18.56 23.77
C GLY A 270 7.00 -18.30 25.26
N THR A 271 8.10 -17.92 25.86
CA THR A 271 8.21 -17.80 27.31
C THR A 271 8.78 -16.45 27.70
N ALA A 272 8.10 -15.77 28.62
CA ALA A 272 8.57 -14.54 29.24
C ALA A 272 9.09 -14.84 30.65
N HIS A 273 10.24 -14.26 31.00
CA HIS A 273 10.81 -14.34 32.35
C HIS A 273 10.82 -12.96 32.99
N TYR A 274 10.44 -12.89 34.26
CA TYR A 274 10.47 -11.63 34.99
C TYR A 274 10.56 -11.84 36.49
N ASN A 275 11.10 -10.84 37.16
CA ASN A 275 11.15 -10.76 38.61
C ASN A 275 10.06 -9.80 39.10
N PHE A 276 9.47 -10.08 40.25
CA PHE A 276 8.48 -9.17 40.83
C PHE A 276 8.50 -9.22 42.36
N THR A 277 8.04 -8.14 42.99
CA THR A 277 7.72 -8.12 44.42
C THR A 277 6.22 -8.13 44.62
N ALA A 278 5.75 -8.75 45.70
CA ALA A 278 4.36 -8.64 46.14
C ALA A 278 4.27 -8.82 47.66
N GLN A 279 3.19 -8.33 48.26
CA GLN A 279 2.83 -8.72 49.62
C GLN A 279 2.30 -10.15 49.63
N THR A 280 2.81 -11.00 50.50
CA THR A 280 2.20 -12.29 50.82
C THR A 280 0.85 -12.07 51.50
N VAL A 281 0.02 -13.10 51.56
CA VAL A 281 -1.22 -13.06 52.37
C VAL A 281 -0.95 -12.82 53.87
N ARG A 282 0.28 -13.04 54.33
CA ARG A 282 0.74 -12.75 55.70
C ARG A 282 1.18 -11.28 55.90
N GLY A 283 1.23 -10.48 54.85
CA GLY A 283 1.55 -9.04 54.90
C GLY A 283 3.03 -8.70 54.68
N GLU A 284 3.91 -9.70 54.58
CA GLU A 284 5.33 -9.50 54.28
C GLU A 284 5.54 -9.23 52.79
N THR A 285 6.44 -8.32 52.44
CA THR A 285 6.86 -8.12 51.04
C THR A 285 7.97 -9.11 50.69
N ALA A 286 7.77 -9.89 49.63
CA ALA A 286 8.73 -10.87 49.15
C ALA A 286 9.01 -10.68 47.65
N SER A 287 10.19 -11.14 47.21
CA SER A 287 10.60 -11.15 45.81
C SER A 287 10.43 -12.54 45.20
N PHE A 288 10.04 -12.58 43.94
CA PHE A 288 9.73 -13.79 43.20
C PHE A 288 10.32 -13.74 41.80
N ILE A 289 10.62 -14.92 41.26
CA ILE A 289 10.96 -15.13 39.86
C ILE A 289 9.79 -15.87 39.24
N SER A 290 9.26 -15.37 38.13
CA SER A 290 8.15 -16.03 37.42
C SER A 290 8.49 -16.26 35.96
N THR A 291 7.80 -17.25 35.42
CA THR A 291 7.85 -17.63 34.03
C THR A 291 6.42 -17.69 33.50
N LEU A 292 6.15 -17.00 32.40
CA LEU A 292 4.84 -16.99 31.75
C LEU A 292 4.95 -17.53 30.34
N THR A 293 4.18 -18.57 30.03
CA THR A 293 3.96 -18.99 28.66
C THR A 293 3.04 -18.00 27.96
N VAL A 294 3.57 -17.34 26.94
CA VAL A 294 2.83 -16.41 26.08
C VAL A 294 2.35 -17.17 24.85
N ALA A 295 1.05 -17.11 24.59
CA ALA A 295 0.42 -17.63 23.39
C ALA A 295 -0.80 -16.76 23.08
N THR A 296 -0.56 -15.63 22.43
CA THR A 296 -1.59 -14.60 22.18
C THR A 296 -1.27 -13.82 20.90
N ALA A 297 -2.09 -12.84 20.56
CA ALA A 297 -1.85 -11.93 19.45
C ALA A 297 -1.75 -10.48 19.93
N VAL A 298 -0.90 -9.69 19.27
CA VAL A 298 -0.83 -8.23 19.44
C VAL A 298 -1.39 -7.57 18.18
N ASN A 299 -2.38 -6.70 18.34
CA ASN A 299 -3.01 -6.01 17.21
C ASN A 299 -2.26 -4.71 16.88
N LEU A 300 -1.54 -4.69 15.75
CA LEU A 300 -0.82 -3.52 15.22
C LEU A 300 -1.71 -2.52 14.46
N GLY A 301 -2.99 -2.86 14.25
CA GLY A 301 -4.01 -1.96 13.71
C GLY A 301 -4.56 -0.97 14.74
N LYS A 302 -4.14 -1.06 16.02
CA LYS A 302 -4.51 -0.13 17.08
C LYS A 302 -3.33 0.75 17.47
N GLU A 303 -3.62 1.96 17.95
CA GLU A 303 -2.62 2.89 18.44
C GLU A 303 -2.99 3.37 19.86
N PRO A 304 -2.24 2.95 20.90
CA PRO A 304 -1.12 1.99 20.85
C PRO A 304 -1.59 0.54 20.57
N PRO A 305 -0.68 -0.36 20.10
CA PRO A 305 -0.96 -1.78 19.98
C PRO A 305 -1.35 -2.43 21.31
N VAL A 306 -2.22 -3.43 21.26
CA VAL A 306 -2.70 -4.14 22.46
C VAL A 306 -2.79 -5.64 22.22
N VAL A 307 -2.59 -6.42 23.29
CA VAL A 307 -2.85 -7.86 23.29
C VAL A 307 -4.35 -8.11 23.16
N GLY A 308 -4.74 -9.07 22.31
CA GLY A 308 -6.14 -9.38 22.04
C GLY A 308 -6.32 -10.63 21.18
N PRO A 309 -7.57 -10.96 20.79
CA PRO A 309 -7.83 -12.07 19.89
C PRO A 309 -7.22 -11.81 18.51
N LEU A 310 -6.81 -12.88 17.83
CA LEU A 310 -6.56 -12.84 16.39
C LEU A 310 -7.91 -12.52 15.71
N ARG A 311 -7.97 -11.41 14.98
CA ARG A 311 -9.18 -10.95 14.30
C ARG A 311 -9.28 -11.40 12.88
#